data_AF-A0A821FTH7-F1
#
_entry.id   AF-A0A821FTH7-F1
#
_cell.length_a   1.000
_cell.length_b   1.000
_cell.length_c   1.000
_cell.angle_alpha   90.00
_cell.angle_beta   90.00
_cell.angle_gamma   90.00
#
_symmetry.space_group_name_H-M   'P 1'
#
loop_
_entity.id
_entity.type
_entity.pdbx_description
1 polymer ?
#
loop_
_entity_poly.entity_id
_entity_poly.type
_entity_poly.pdbx_seq_one_letter_code
_entity_poly.pdbx_strand_id
1 'polypeptide(L)'
;MIDDYNTGRRVTSWDTSDPSKPMNPSQLIRDVPSLSMSSQNALVPYSKYTGQLHPQYSMDEQQMQQIQYQTKSWRPSKSNPINIETGSKSGTEWISVSHVLGFLLGLIITAVPLATISTAISLPPQCTTYNTINDATRIVNYSSCCWCDSGYNGWYRITGSSGTQLVTYPVSTGYCGSNQPSWWNGTHPSTIGATTSGTQCVSYSGYLCYSSYSINSVLATNCSGYYVYYLQPLTCICCSIYPRYCTM
;
A
#
# COMPACT_ATOMS: atom_id res chain seq x y z
N MET A 1 -12.45 20.51 -34.26
CA MET A 1 -12.37 21.91 -34.74
C MET A 1 -12.62 22.78 -33.53
N ILE A 2 -11.66 23.60 -33.12
CA ILE A 2 -11.81 24.55 -32.01
C ILE A 2 -11.59 25.92 -32.63
N ASP A 3 -12.57 26.80 -32.47
CA ASP A 3 -12.49 28.18 -32.92
C ASP A 3 -11.74 29.01 -31.87
N ASP A 4 -10.89 29.93 -32.31
CA ASP A 4 -10.28 30.92 -31.44
C ASP A 4 -11.34 31.98 -31.07
N TYR A 5 -11.83 31.91 -29.82
CA TYR A 5 -12.90 32.77 -29.32
C TYR A 5 -12.51 34.26 -29.21
N ASN A 6 -11.23 34.61 -29.33
CA ASN A 6 -10.80 36.01 -29.25
C ASN A 6 -10.70 36.69 -30.64
N THR A 7 -10.62 35.93 -31.73
CA THR A 7 -10.47 36.50 -33.08
C THR A 7 -11.50 36.03 -34.09
N GLY A 8 -12.31 35.02 -33.77
CA GLY A 8 -13.40 34.52 -34.61
C GLY A 8 -12.94 33.85 -35.91
N ARG A 9 -11.65 33.51 -36.04
CA ARG A 9 -11.09 32.84 -37.24
C ARG A 9 -10.89 31.34 -37.00
N ARG A 10 -11.30 30.54 -37.99
CA ARG A 10 -11.04 29.09 -38.03
C ARG A 10 -9.57 28.82 -38.34
N VAL A 11 -8.88 28.08 -37.46
CA VAL A 11 -7.52 27.58 -37.72
C VAL A 11 -7.62 26.12 -38.15
N THR A 12 -7.26 25.83 -39.40
CA THR A 12 -7.20 24.46 -39.94
C THR A 12 -5.73 24.06 -40.12
N SER A 13 -5.24 23.22 -39.21
CA SER A 13 -3.92 22.54 -39.17
C SER A 13 -2.73 23.32 -38.58
N TRP A 14 -1.97 22.61 -37.75
CA TRP A 14 -0.63 22.97 -37.33
C TRP A 14 0.35 22.17 -38.19
N ASP A 15 1.19 22.85 -38.97
CA ASP A 15 2.25 22.21 -39.74
C ASP A 15 3.38 21.77 -38.79
N THR A 16 3.71 20.46 -38.80
CA THR A 16 4.66 19.82 -37.88
C THR A 16 5.96 19.40 -38.57
N SER A 17 6.27 20.00 -39.72
CA SER A 17 7.31 19.49 -40.63
C SER A 17 8.77 19.89 -40.31
N ASP A 18 9.09 20.66 -39.27
CA ASP A 18 10.50 20.99 -38.96
C ASP A 18 10.82 21.09 -37.45
N PRO A 19 11.54 20.10 -36.86
CA PRO A 19 11.92 20.09 -35.45
C PRO A 19 13.21 20.88 -35.14
N SER A 20 13.79 21.62 -36.09
CA SER A 20 15.09 22.29 -35.90
C SER A 20 15.05 23.80 -35.60
N LYS A 21 13.86 24.41 -35.49
CA LYS A 21 13.72 25.86 -35.27
C LYS A 21 13.25 26.21 -33.84
N PRO A 22 14.10 26.77 -32.96
CA PRO A 22 13.65 27.19 -31.63
C PRO A 22 12.75 28.43 -31.69
N MET A 23 11.60 28.40 -31.01
CA MET A 23 10.67 29.53 -30.89
C MET A 23 11.24 30.65 -29.99
N ASN A 24 11.04 31.90 -30.41
CA ASN A 24 11.54 33.10 -29.74
C ASN A 24 10.73 33.42 -28.45
N PRO A 25 11.35 33.49 -27.25
CA PRO A 25 10.65 33.73 -25.97
C PRO A 25 10.03 35.12 -25.80
N SER A 26 10.34 36.09 -26.66
CA SER A 26 9.98 37.50 -26.45
C SER A 26 8.54 37.88 -26.84
N GLN A 27 7.68 36.92 -27.22
CA GLN A 27 6.28 37.19 -27.58
C GLN A 27 5.25 36.80 -26.51
N LEU A 28 5.66 36.28 -25.34
CA LEU A 28 4.73 35.74 -24.33
C LEU A 28 4.48 36.64 -23.10
N ILE A 29 4.94 37.89 -23.09
CA ILE A 29 4.78 38.78 -21.92
C ILE A 29 4.31 40.16 -22.35
N ARG A 30 3.06 40.28 -22.79
CA ARG A 30 2.25 41.51 -22.67
C ARG A 30 0.79 41.09 -22.52
N ASP A 31 0.08 41.79 -21.64
CA ASP A 31 -1.38 41.73 -21.39
C ASP A 31 -1.85 40.91 -20.17
N VAL A 32 -1.65 41.47 -18.98
CA VAL A 32 -2.56 41.22 -17.83
C VAL A 32 -3.01 42.59 -17.27
N PRO A 33 -4.31 42.95 -17.33
CA PRO A 33 -4.83 44.17 -16.73
C PRO A 33 -4.92 44.05 -15.20
N SER A 34 -4.65 45.16 -14.50
CA SER A 34 -4.83 45.31 -13.06
C SER A 34 -6.31 45.31 -12.68
N LEU A 35 -6.74 44.34 -11.85
CA LEU A 35 -8.02 44.36 -11.15
C LEU A 35 -7.80 44.50 -9.63
N SER A 36 -8.54 45.42 -9.03
CA SER A 36 -8.55 45.73 -7.61
C SER A 36 -9.55 44.88 -6.81
N MET A 37 -9.15 44.60 -5.56
CA MET A 37 -9.94 44.20 -4.37
C MET A 37 -10.25 42.70 -4.07
N SER A 38 -9.63 42.29 -2.96
CA SER A 38 -10.02 41.32 -1.91
C SER A 38 -10.08 39.80 -2.17
N SER A 39 -9.23 39.11 -1.39
CA SER A 39 -9.27 37.72 -0.93
C SER A 39 -8.85 36.59 -1.87
N GLN A 40 -7.89 35.79 -1.35
CA GLN A 40 -7.57 34.39 -1.62
C GLN A 40 -6.77 33.99 -2.88
N ASN A 41 -5.63 33.35 -2.60
CA ASN A 41 -4.86 32.37 -3.37
C ASN A 41 -4.36 32.79 -4.76
N ALA A 42 -3.13 33.30 -4.81
CA ALA A 42 -2.36 33.44 -6.03
C ALA A 42 -1.94 32.06 -6.58
N LEU A 43 -2.52 31.68 -7.73
CA LEU A 43 -2.04 30.58 -8.57
C LEU A 43 -0.76 31.03 -9.29
N VAL A 44 0.35 30.31 -9.11
CA VAL A 44 1.58 30.53 -9.89
C VAL A 44 1.56 29.61 -11.12
N PRO A 45 1.81 30.12 -12.36
CA PRO A 45 1.69 29.31 -13.57
C PRO A 45 2.80 28.24 -13.72
N TYR A 46 2.40 27.07 -14.22
CA TYR A 46 3.16 25.80 -14.26
C TYR A 46 4.19 25.66 -15.41
N SER A 47 4.47 26.71 -16.21
CA SER A 47 5.25 26.58 -17.46
C SER A 47 6.78 26.49 -17.30
N LYS A 48 7.31 26.26 -16.09
CA LYS A 48 8.77 26.22 -15.83
C LYS A 48 9.36 24.85 -15.47
N TYR A 49 8.57 23.78 -15.38
CA TYR A 49 9.04 22.50 -14.84
C TYR A 49 9.43 21.45 -15.90
N THR A 50 10.14 21.86 -16.96
CA THR A 50 10.90 20.92 -17.80
C THR A 50 12.38 20.99 -17.42
N GLY A 51 12.84 20.04 -16.60
CA GLY A 51 14.27 19.72 -16.48
C GLY A 51 15.01 20.05 -15.17
N GLN A 52 14.33 20.39 -14.07
CA GLN A 52 14.99 20.51 -12.76
C GLN A 52 14.43 19.49 -11.77
N LEU A 53 15.33 18.72 -11.14
CA LEU A 53 15.05 17.98 -9.91
C LEU A 53 14.25 18.89 -8.98
N HIS A 54 13.04 18.45 -8.62
CA HIS A 54 12.15 19.20 -7.75
C HIS A 54 12.92 19.58 -6.47
N PRO A 55 12.87 20.85 -6.01
CA PRO A 55 13.44 21.21 -4.72
C PRO A 55 12.84 20.24 -3.70
N GLN A 56 13.69 19.61 -2.88
CA GLN A 56 13.25 18.88 -1.70
C GLN A 56 12.16 19.72 -1.04
N TYR A 57 10.92 19.24 -1.01
CA TYR A 57 9.87 19.90 -0.26
C TYR A 57 10.35 19.95 1.18
N SER A 58 10.86 21.10 1.61
CA SER A 58 11.34 21.31 2.97
C SER A 58 10.10 21.34 3.85
N MET A 59 9.76 20.18 4.38
CA MET A 59 8.85 20.06 5.51
C MET A 59 9.44 20.90 6.66
N ASP A 60 8.59 21.69 7.32
CA ASP A 60 9.04 22.54 8.41
C ASP A 60 9.64 21.71 9.55
N GLU A 61 10.64 22.25 10.25
CA GLU A 61 11.36 21.54 11.31
C GLU A 61 10.41 21.11 12.43
N GLN A 62 9.38 21.89 12.73
CA GLN A 62 8.35 21.53 13.72
C GLN A 62 7.53 20.32 13.27
N GLN A 63 7.23 20.22 11.96
CA GLN A 63 6.52 19.06 11.41
C GLN A 63 7.39 17.80 11.49
N MET A 64 8.69 17.93 11.25
CA MET A 64 9.63 16.81 11.40
C MET A 64 9.73 16.35 12.85
N GLN A 65 9.78 17.29 13.81
CA GLN A 65 9.75 16.97 15.24
C GLN A 65 8.41 16.31 15.63
N GLN A 66 7.29 16.75 15.06
CA GLN A 66 5.99 16.13 15.30
C GLN A 66 5.96 14.68 14.78
N ILE A 67 6.49 14.39 13.59
CA ILE A 67 6.59 13.02 13.07
C ILE A 67 7.46 12.17 14.00
N GLN A 68 8.61 12.69 14.42
CA GLN A 68 9.51 11.99 15.34
C GLN A 68 8.84 11.71 16.70
N TYR A 69 8.06 12.66 17.22
CA TYR A 69 7.31 12.46 18.45
C TYR A 69 6.21 11.41 18.27
N GLN A 70 5.42 11.53 17.20
CA GLN A 70 4.32 10.61 16.93
C GLN A 70 4.82 9.19 16.67
N THR A 71 5.94 9.02 15.95
CA THR A 71 6.58 7.70 15.72
C THR A 71 7.08 7.07 17.01
N LYS A 72 7.65 7.85 17.94
CA LYS A 72 8.01 7.37 19.29
C LYS A 72 6.80 6.95 20.11
N SER A 73 5.65 7.62 19.93
CA SER A 73 4.42 7.34 20.68
C SER A 73 3.53 6.26 20.04
N TRP A 74 3.76 5.93 18.76
CA TRP A 74 2.90 5.02 18.01
C TRP A 74 2.96 3.60 18.56
N ARG A 75 1.79 2.98 18.71
CA ARG A 75 1.63 1.59 19.13
C ARG A 75 1.00 0.77 18.00
N PRO A 76 1.55 -0.40 17.66
CA PRO A 76 0.90 -1.31 16.72
C PRO A 76 -0.49 -1.70 17.23
N SER A 77 -1.46 -1.76 16.33
CA SER A 77 -2.79 -2.30 16.63
C SER A 77 -2.64 -3.76 17.11
N LYS A 78 -2.92 -4.04 18.39
CA LYS A 78 -3.02 -5.43 18.87
C LYS A 78 -4.31 -6.02 18.33
N SER A 79 -4.24 -6.95 17.39
CA SER A 79 -5.38 -7.81 17.09
C SER A 79 -5.76 -8.59 18.35
N ASN A 80 -7.04 -8.56 18.75
CA ASN A 80 -7.54 -9.43 19.81
C ASN A 80 -7.25 -10.89 19.42
N PRO A 81 -6.63 -11.70 20.29
CA PRO A 81 -6.57 -13.13 20.07
C PRO A 81 -8.01 -13.66 20.02
N ILE A 82 -8.35 -14.34 18.92
CA ILE A 82 -9.57 -15.13 18.87
C ILE A 82 -9.37 -16.27 19.86
N ASN A 83 -10.13 -16.26 20.96
CA ASN A 83 -10.25 -17.41 21.85
C ASN A 83 -10.90 -18.54 21.06
N ILE A 84 -10.09 -19.42 20.50
CA ILE A 84 -10.56 -20.73 20.06
C ILE A 84 -10.71 -21.53 21.36
N GLU A 85 -11.93 -21.57 21.89
CA GLU A 85 -12.30 -22.55 22.90
C GLU A 85 -12.07 -23.93 22.30
N THR A 86 -10.97 -24.58 22.70
CA THR A 86 -10.76 -26.00 22.44
C THR A 86 -11.79 -26.76 23.28
N GLY A 87 -12.94 -27.04 22.67
CA GLY A 87 -13.96 -27.94 23.21
C GLY A 87 -13.41 -29.36 23.33
N SER A 88 -12.72 -29.64 24.44
CA SER A 88 -12.39 -31.00 24.86
C SER A 88 -13.66 -31.63 25.44
N LYS A 89 -14.45 -32.32 24.61
CA LYS A 89 -15.50 -33.22 25.09
C LYS A 89 -14.85 -34.45 25.71
N SER A 90 -14.60 -34.40 27.02
CA SER A 90 -14.33 -35.59 27.83
C SER A 90 -15.64 -36.12 28.37
N GLY A 91 -16.24 -37.07 27.65
CA GLY A 91 -17.33 -37.89 28.13
C GLY A 91 -17.01 -39.36 27.87
N THR A 92 -16.68 -40.11 28.91
CA THR A 92 -16.82 -41.58 28.92
C THR A 92 -17.33 -42.02 30.29
N GLU A 93 -18.41 -42.80 30.23
CA GLU A 93 -19.17 -43.33 31.35
C GLU A 93 -18.40 -44.46 32.05
N TRP A 94 -18.58 -44.58 33.37
CA TRP A 94 -18.03 -45.68 34.16
C TRP A 94 -18.89 -46.93 33.99
N ILE A 95 -18.47 -47.86 33.14
CA ILE A 95 -19.01 -49.23 33.14
C ILE A 95 -18.27 -50.03 34.20
N SER A 96 -18.99 -50.37 35.27
CA SER A 96 -18.62 -51.39 36.24
C SER A 96 -18.59 -52.76 35.58
N VAL A 97 -17.47 -53.49 35.70
CA VAL A 97 -17.48 -54.96 35.72
C VAL A 97 -16.26 -55.49 36.45
N SER A 98 -16.51 -56.30 37.47
CA SER A 98 -15.50 -57.05 38.21
C SER A 98 -15.33 -58.45 37.61
N HIS A 99 -14.07 -58.92 37.55
CA HIS A 99 -13.55 -60.29 37.39
C HIS A 99 -13.90 -61.10 36.14
N VAL A 100 -12.91 -61.41 35.29
CA VAL A 100 -12.48 -62.80 34.95
C VAL A 100 -10.98 -62.78 34.59
N LEU A 101 -10.18 -63.62 35.24
CA LEU A 101 -8.76 -63.84 34.94
C LEU A 101 -8.56 -64.55 33.58
N GLY A 102 -7.59 -64.06 32.81
CA GLY A 102 -6.64 -64.86 32.04
C GLY A 102 -7.11 -65.48 30.73
N PHE A 103 -6.68 -64.90 29.60
CA PHE A 103 -6.23 -65.66 28.43
C PHE A 103 -5.09 -64.93 27.73
N LEU A 104 -3.98 -65.63 27.58
CA LEU A 104 -2.74 -65.20 26.94
C LEU A 104 -2.89 -65.16 25.41
N LEU A 105 -2.22 -64.15 24.82
CA LEU A 105 -1.62 -64.15 23.48
C LEU A 105 -2.55 -64.33 22.27
N GLY A 106 -3.04 -63.20 21.76
CA GLY A 106 -3.65 -63.10 20.43
C GLY A 106 -3.64 -61.67 19.87
N LEU A 107 -2.61 -60.88 20.16
CA LEU A 107 -2.42 -59.54 19.59
C LEU A 107 -1.86 -59.66 18.17
N ILE A 108 -2.73 -59.83 17.18
CA ILE A 108 -2.44 -59.33 15.84
C ILE A 108 -3.25 -58.04 15.68
N ILE A 109 -2.75 -56.96 16.32
CA ILE A 109 -3.05 -55.63 15.82
C ILE A 109 -2.27 -55.55 14.51
N THR A 110 -2.92 -55.83 13.38
CA THR A 110 -2.35 -55.45 12.10
C THR A 110 -2.10 -53.96 12.19
N ALA A 111 -0.82 -53.58 12.20
CA ALA A 111 -0.42 -52.20 12.09
C ALA A 111 -0.89 -51.74 10.71
N VAL A 112 -2.13 -51.25 10.64
CA VAL A 112 -2.58 -50.45 9.51
C VAL A 112 -1.57 -49.30 9.49
N PRO A 113 -0.75 -49.17 8.43
CA PRO A 113 0.18 -48.06 8.36
C PRO A 113 -0.68 -46.81 8.53
N LEU A 114 -0.35 -45.99 9.52
CA LEU A 114 -0.94 -44.68 9.71
C LEU A 114 -0.53 -43.88 8.48
N ALA A 115 -1.27 -44.04 7.38
CA ALA A 115 -1.14 -43.23 6.20
C ALA A 115 -1.38 -41.82 6.70
N THR A 116 -0.31 -41.05 6.83
CA THR A 116 -0.40 -39.63 7.13
C THR A 116 -1.22 -39.05 6.00
N ILE A 117 -2.49 -38.76 6.27
CA ILE A 117 -3.38 -38.09 5.33
C ILE A 117 -2.79 -36.69 5.20
N SER A 118 -1.90 -36.52 4.22
CA SER A 118 -1.38 -35.22 3.83
C SER A 118 -2.53 -34.47 3.19
N THR A 119 -3.30 -33.76 4.02
CA THR A 119 -4.28 -32.81 3.52
C THR A 119 -3.49 -31.68 2.86
N ALA A 120 -3.39 -31.72 1.53
CA ALA A 120 -2.87 -30.59 0.77
C ALA A 120 -3.76 -29.39 1.10
N ILE A 121 -3.19 -28.37 1.75
CA ILE A 121 -3.91 -27.13 2.05
C ILE A 121 -4.30 -26.50 0.71
N SER A 122 -5.59 -26.45 0.43
CA SER A 122 -6.11 -25.71 -0.72
C SER A 122 -5.97 -24.22 -0.43
N LEU A 123 -5.03 -23.55 -1.11
CA LEU A 123 -4.81 -22.13 -0.94
C LEU A 123 -5.91 -21.30 -1.65
N PRO A 124 -6.20 -20.08 -1.14
CA PRO A 124 -7.06 -19.14 -1.84
C PRO A 124 -6.53 -18.77 -3.25
N PRO A 125 -7.40 -18.40 -4.21
CA PRO A 125 -6.99 -18.10 -5.59
C PRO A 125 -5.93 -17.00 -5.72
N GLN A 126 -5.93 -16.00 -4.83
CA GLN A 126 -4.92 -14.94 -4.80
C GLN A 126 -3.51 -15.44 -4.49
N CYS A 127 -3.37 -16.69 -4.01
CA CYS A 127 -2.06 -17.30 -3.83
C CYS A 127 -1.48 -17.87 -5.12
N THR A 128 -2.30 -18.09 -6.15
CA THR A 128 -1.86 -18.56 -7.48
C THR A 128 -1.94 -17.47 -8.54
N THR A 129 -2.90 -16.55 -8.43
CA THR A 129 -3.17 -15.52 -9.42
C THR A 129 -3.11 -14.14 -8.78
N TYR A 130 -2.07 -13.39 -9.08
CA TYR A 130 -1.81 -12.05 -8.54
C TYR A 130 -0.95 -11.23 -9.49
N ASN A 131 -0.98 -9.90 -9.32
CA ASN A 131 -0.07 -8.99 -9.98
C ASN A 131 1.23 -8.86 -9.18
N THR A 132 2.32 -8.43 -9.81
CA THR A 132 3.62 -8.28 -9.15
C THR A 132 4.01 -6.82 -9.04
N ILE A 133 4.52 -6.42 -7.87
CA ILE A 133 5.19 -5.14 -7.63
C ILE A 133 6.69 -5.43 -7.49
N ASN A 134 7.48 -4.93 -8.44
CA ASN A 134 8.94 -5.03 -8.45
C ASN A 134 9.54 -3.72 -9.00
N ASP A 135 9.72 -2.79 -8.09
CA ASP A 135 10.05 -1.39 -8.26
C ASP A 135 10.94 -0.97 -7.07
N ALA A 136 12.24 -0.80 -7.32
CA ALA A 136 13.21 -0.46 -6.28
C ALA A 136 12.95 0.90 -5.62
N THR A 137 12.14 1.77 -6.24
CA THR A 137 11.98 3.16 -5.79
C THR A 137 10.96 3.30 -4.65
N ARG A 138 10.31 2.21 -4.21
CA ARG A 138 9.32 2.23 -3.11
C ARG A 138 9.80 1.56 -1.81
N ILE A 139 11.05 1.12 -1.77
CA ILE A 139 11.65 0.61 -0.53
C ILE A 139 11.76 1.74 0.51
N VAL A 140 11.67 1.38 1.78
CA VAL A 140 11.55 2.31 2.90
C VAL A 140 12.66 3.35 3.02
N ASN A 141 13.87 3.04 2.56
CA ASN A 141 15.02 3.93 2.61
C ASN A 141 15.25 4.71 1.30
N TYR A 142 14.42 4.54 0.27
CA TYR A 142 14.57 5.28 -0.98
C TYR A 142 14.09 6.72 -0.83
N SER A 143 15.04 7.65 -0.67
CA SER A 143 14.76 9.08 -0.49
C SER A 143 14.59 9.79 -1.84
N SER A 144 13.34 9.86 -2.30
CA SER A 144 12.96 10.61 -3.49
C SER A 144 11.45 10.89 -3.45
N CYS A 145 10.99 11.69 -4.38
CA CYS A 145 9.58 12.00 -4.61
C CYS A 145 9.35 11.96 -6.15
N CYS A 146 8.15 12.00 -6.73
CA CYS A 146 6.81 12.10 -6.15
C CYS A 146 5.87 11.12 -6.85
N TRP A 147 6.10 9.84 -6.62
CA TRP A 147 5.35 8.76 -7.25
C TRP A 147 4.05 8.52 -6.47
N CYS A 148 2.99 8.16 -7.18
CA CYS A 148 1.69 7.90 -6.59
C CYS A 148 1.07 6.61 -7.12
N ASP A 149 0.37 5.90 -6.25
CA ASP A 149 -0.23 4.59 -6.55
C ASP A 149 -1.73 4.69 -6.87
N SER A 150 -2.10 5.49 -7.88
CA SER A 150 -3.49 5.62 -8.34
C SER A 150 -4.03 4.42 -9.12
N GLY A 151 -3.14 3.53 -9.59
CA GLY A 151 -3.50 2.46 -10.53
C GLY A 151 -3.81 1.10 -9.88
N TYR A 152 -3.57 0.93 -8.58
CA TYR A 152 -3.76 -0.37 -7.96
C TYR A 152 -5.22 -0.69 -7.72
N ASN A 153 -5.62 -1.90 -8.11
CA ASN A 153 -6.92 -2.47 -7.79
C ASN A 153 -6.80 -3.99 -7.92
N GLY A 154 -6.88 -4.72 -6.81
CA GLY A 154 -6.80 -6.18 -6.80
C GLY A 154 -5.64 -6.74 -6.00
N TRP A 155 -5.28 -8.00 -6.28
CA TRP A 155 -4.27 -8.75 -5.55
C TRP A 155 -2.86 -8.52 -6.11
N TYR A 156 -1.92 -8.14 -5.23
CA TYR A 156 -0.53 -7.85 -5.56
C TYR A 156 0.44 -8.56 -4.62
N ARG A 157 1.53 -9.09 -5.19
CA ARG A 157 2.68 -9.60 -4.46
C ARG A 157 3.86 -8.66 -4.64
N ILE A 158 4.52 -8.32 -3.54
CA ILE A 158 5.76 -7.55 -3.55
C ILE A 158 6.92 -8.52 -3.73
N THR A 159 7.81 -8.23 -4.68
CA THR A 159 8.93 -9.12 -5.02
C THR A 159 10.16 -8.33 -5.47
N GLY A 160 11.29 -9.04 -5.55
CA GLY A 160 12.49 -8.55 -6.21
C GLY A 160 13.05 -7.32 -5.51
N SER A 161 13.29 -6.27 -6.29
CA SER A 161 13.91 -5.02 -5.82
C SER A 161 13.00 -4.17 -4.94
N SER A 162 11.69 -4.45 -4.90
CA SER A 162 10.78 -3.86 -3.90
C SER A 162 10.83 -4.56 -2.53
N GLY A 163 11.68 -5.56 -2.36
CA GLY A 163 11.65 -6.41 -1.17
C GLY A 163 10.52 -7.42 -1.22
N THR A 164 9.89 -7.69 -0.06
CA THR A 164 9.01 -8.86 0.10
C THR A 164 7.62 -8.55 0.65
N GLN A 165 7.43 -7.38 1.26
CA GLN A 165 6.17 -7.03 1.94
C GLN A 165 6.02 -5.52 2.11
N LEU A 166 4.80 -5.07 2.41
CA LEU A 166 4.56 -3.71 2.86
C LEU A 166 5.21 -3.48 4.22
N VAL A 167 5.79 -2.30 4.44
CA VAL A 167 6.23 -1.91 5.78
C VAL A 167 5.04 -1.81 6.73
N THR A 168 5.27 -2.14 8.01
CA THR A 168 4.22 -2.18 9.04
C THR A 168 4.31 -1.06 10.06
N TYR A 169 5.24 -0.13 9.83
CA TYR A 169 5.55 0.98 10.71
C TYR A 169 5.49 2.29 9.95
N PRO A 170 5.27 3.41 10.65
CA PRO A 170 5.19 4.71 10.01
C PRO A 170 6.49 5.08 9.31
N VAL A 171 6.37 5.70 8.13
CA VAL A 171 7.51 6.17 7.34
C VAL A 171 7.45 7.69 7.20
N SER A 172 8.59 8.35 7.37
CA SER A 172 8.71 9.80 7.21
C SER A 172 8.46 10.24 5.77
N THR A 173 7.86 11.41 5.58
CA THR A 173 7.70 12.05 4.27
C THR A 173 9.02 12.13 3.48
N GLY A 174 8.95 11.93 2.15
CA GLY A 174 10.10 12.01 1.25
C GLY A 174 10.83 10.67 1.02
N TYR A 175 10.32 9.59 1.63
CA TYR A 175 10.82 8.23 1.46
C TYR A 175 9.86 7.38 0.63
N CYS A 176 10.32 6.19 0.25
CA CYS A 176 9.58 5.27 -0.63
C CYS A 176 9.23 5.92 -1.98
N GLY A 177 9.99 6.93 -2.42
CA GLY A 177 9.73 7.66 -3.65
C GLY A 177 8.48 8.55 -3.62
N SER A 178 7.98 8.92 -2.43
CA SER A 178 6.72 9.63 -2.22
C SER A 178 6.84 10.71 -1.14
N ASN A 179 6.07 11.80 -1.26
CA ASN A 179 5.90 12.77 -0.17
C ASN A 179 4.80 12.38 0.83
N GLN A 180 3.98 11.38 0.53
CA GLN A 180 3.02 10.77 1.45
C GLN A 180 3.21 9.24 1.48
N PRO A 181 4.35 8.76 1.99
CA PRO A 181 4.57 7.33 2.09
C PRO A 181 3.52 6.72 3.02
N SER A 182 3.13 5.50 2.70
CA SER A 182 2.09 4.80 3.42
C SER A 182 2.54 3.40 3.84
N TRP A 183 2.01 2.92 4.95
CA TRP A 183 2.34 1.63 5.55
C TRP A 183 1.09 0.81 5.87
N TRP A 184 1.28 -0.49 5.96
CA TRP A 184 0.25 -1.43 6.40
C TRP A 184 0.13 -1.43 7.92
N ASN A 185 -0.96 -0.88 8.43
CA ASN A 185 -1.35 -0.97 9.84
C ASN A 185 -2.32 -2.14 10.04
N GLY A 186 -1.77 -3.34 10.09
CA GLY A 186 -2.48 -4.57 10.40
C GLY A 186 -1.50 -5.69 10.76
N THR A 187 -2.01 -6.79 11.29
CA THR A 187 -1.19 -7.98 11.57
C THR A 187 -1.14 -8.86 10.33
N HIS A 188 0.06 -9.17 9.83
CA HIS A 188 0.19 -10.19 8.78
C HIS A 188 -0.26 -11.56 9.30
N PRO A 189 -1.05 -12.33 8.53
CA PRO A 189 -1.56 -13.63 9.01
C PRO A 189 -0.41 -14.63 9.18
N SER A 190 -0.40 -15.34 10.30
CA SER A 190 0.56 -16.44 10.55
C SER A 190 0.09 -17.77 9.94
N THR A 191 -1.23 -18.00 9.90
CA THR A 191 -1.83 -19.21 9.32
C THR A 191 -1.81 -19.15 7.80
N ILE A 192 -1.26 -20.19 7.15
CA ILE A 192 -1.27 -20.36 5.70
C ILE A 192 -2.73 -20.38 5.18
N GLY A 193 -2.99 -19.62 4.12
CA GLY A 193 -4.32 -19.44 3.52
C GLY A 193 -5.21 -18.44 4.24
N ALA A 194 -4.86 -17.99 5.46
CA ALA A 194 -5.65 -17.00 6.17
C ALA A 194 -5.46 -15.60 5.58
N THR A 195 -6.52 -14.79 5.67
CA THR A 195 -6.54 -13.39 5.23
C THR A 195 -6.90 -12.49 6.40
N THR A 196 -6.13 -11.41 6.61
CA THR A 196 -6.41 -10.39 7.61
C THR A 196 -6.67 -9.04 6.95
N SER A 197 -7.52 -8.23 7.57
CA SER A 197 -7.74 -6.83 7.19
C SER A 197 -6.82 -5.91 7.98
N GLY A 198 -6.63 -4.71 7.42
CA GLY A 198 -5.82 -3.68 8.03
C GLY A 198 -5.98 -2.36 7.28
N THR A 199 -5.37 -1.33 7.83
CA THR A 199 -5.45 0.02 7.26
C THR A 199 -4.16 0.34 6.54
N GLN A 200 -4.24 0.80 5.29
CA GLN A 200 -3.16 1.54 4.67
C GLN A 200 -3.12 2.94 5.27
N CYS A 201 -2.22 3.17 6.21
CA CYS A 201 -2.01 4.45 6.85
C CYS A 201 -1.11 5.34 5.98
N VAL A 202 -1.52 6.59 5.76
CA VAL A 202 -0.75 7.56 4.97
C VAL A 202 -0.15 8.63 5.90
N SER A 203 1.15 8.90 5.76
CA SER A 203 1.80 10.06 6.39
C SER A 203 1.39 11.32 5.65
N TYR A 204 0.91 12.35 6.36
CA TYR A 204 0.52 13.62 5.75
C TYR A 204 0.77 14.80 6.69
N SER A 205 1.52 15.80 6.24
CA SER A 205 1.71 17.08 6.94
C SER A 205 2.07 16.92 8.43
N GLY A 206 2.93 15.96 8.75
CA GLY A 206 3.33 15.67 10.13
C GLY A 206 2.43 14.70 10.91
N TYR A 207 1.25 14.38 10.39
CA TYR A 207 0.33 13.42 10.97
C TYR A 207 0.62 12.01 10.48
N LEU A 208 0.65 11.08 11.43
CA LEU A 208 0.70 9.66 11.14
C LEU A 208 -0.71 9.12 10.92
N CYS A 209 -0.90 8.29 9.90
CA CYS A 209 -2.17 7.65 9.57
C CYS A 209 -3.30 8.67 9.42
N TYR A 210 -3.10 9.67 8.58
CA TYR A 210 -4.09 10.70 8.35
C TYR A 210 -5.32 10.09 7.68
N SER A 211 -6.44 10.11 8.38
CA SER A 211 -7.64 9.34 8.02
C SER A 211 -8.20 9.68 6.64
N SER A 212 -8.12 10.94 6.20
CA SER A 212 -8.66 11.38 4.91
C SER A 212 -7.92 10.79 3.69
N TYR A 213 -6.68 10.35 3.86
CA TYR A 213 -5.91 9.69 2.78
C TYR A 213 -5.67 8.21 3.03
N SER A 214 -6.01 7.72 4.22
CA SER A 214 -5.80 6.32 4.62
C SER A 214 -6.97 5.44 4.17
N ILE A 215 -6.69 4.17 3.92
CA ILE A 215 -7.67 3.20 3.41
C ILE A 215 -7.81 2.05 4.39
N ASN A 216 -9.01 1.80 4.90
CA ASN A 216 -9.27 0.77 5.92
C ASN A 216 -9.56 -0.65 5.36
N SER A 217 -9.53 -0.81 4.04
CA SER A 217 -9.97 -2.01 3.32
C SER A 217 -8.86 -2.70 2.55
N VAL A 218 -7.61 -2.59 3.00
CA VAL A 218 -6.51 -3.39 2.47
C VAL A 218 -6.53 -4.75 3.17
N LEU A 219 -6.22 -5.82 2.42
CA LEU A 219 -6.21 -7.20 2.92
C LEU A 219 -4.81 -7.80 2.71
N ALA A 220 -4.41 -8.74 3.56
CA ALA A 220 -3.20 -9.53 3.40
C ALA A 220 -3.51 -11.02 3.55
N THR A 221 -3.09 -11.85 2.58
CA THR A 221 -3.19 -13.32 2.64
C THR A 221 -1.82 -13.94 2.77
N ASN A 222 -1.65 -14.91 3.66
CA ASN A 222 -0.42 -15.71 3.77
C ASN A 222 -0.48 -16.88 2.79
N CYS A 223 0.38 -16.87 1.78
CA CYS A 223 0.37 -17.84 0.69
C CYS A 223 1.51 -18.85 0.79
N SER A 224 1.93 -19.19 2.01
CA SER A 224 3.04 -20.10 2.29
C SER A 224 4.40 -19.52 1.86
N GLY A 225 4.98 -18.68 2.74
CA GLY A 225 6.31 -18.09 2.54
C GLY A 225 6.31 -16.71 1.88
N TYR A 226 5.14 -16.19 1.48
CA TYR A 226 4.97 -14.82 1.01
C TYR A 226 3.56 -14.31 1.31
N TYR A 227 3.41 -12.98 1.27
CA TYR A 227 2.12 -12.32 1.40
C TYR A 227 1.63 -11.81 0.06
N VAL A 228 0.32 -11.87 -0.14
CA VAL A 228 -0.38 -11.22 -1.26
C VAL A 228 -1.39 -10.24 -0.67
N TYR A 229 -1.39 -9.02 -1.18
CA TYR A 229 -2.19 -7.93 -0.65
C TYR A 229 -3.30 -7.53 -1.62
N TYR A 230 -4.51 -7.30 -1.11
CA TYR A 230 -5.55 -6.64 -1.88
C TYR A 230 -5.35 -5.13 -1.76
N LEU A 231 -4.81 -4.51 -2.80
CA LEU A 231 -4.50 -3.07 -2.84
C LEU A 231 -5.58 -2.30 -3.57
N GLN A 232 -5.78 -1.06 -3.14
CA GLN A 232 -6.78 -0.14 -3.66
C GLN A 232 -6.08 1.12 -4.20
N PRO A 233 -6.73 1.87 -5.10
CA PRO A 233 -6.10 3.03 -5.70
C PRO A 233 -5.98 4.12 -4.64
N LEU A 234 -4.80 4.73 -4.53
CA LEU A 234 -4.59 5.86 -3.64
C LEU A 234 -4.99 7.17 -4.33
N THR A 235 -5.61 8.08 -3.59
CA THR A 235 -6.03 9.38 -4.11
C THR A 235 -4.83 10.29 -4.31
N CYS A 236 -4.38 10.41 -5.56
CA CYS A 236 -3.36 11.38 -5.95
C CYS A 236 -3.99 12.75 -6.20
N ILE A 237 -3.48 13.79 -5.56
CA ILE A 237 -3.85 15.18 -5.88
C ILE A 237 -2.64 15.81 -6.54
N CYS A 238 -2.81 16.27 -7.79
CA CYS A 238 -1.69 16.83 -8.54
C CYS A 238 -0.93 17.84 -7.70
N CYS A 239 0.38 17.79 -7.87
CA CYS A 239 1.27 18.87 -7.53
C CYS A 239 1.41 19.04 -6.00
N SER A 240 0.83 18.15 -5.18
CA SER A 240 0.83 18.27 -3.72
C SER A 240 0.72 16.94 -2.98
N ILE A 241 -0.07 15.97 -3.45
CA ILE A 241 -0.35 14.73 -2.71
C ILE A 241 -0.11 13.49 -3.57
N TYR A 242 0.95 12.75 -3.28
CA TYR A 242 1.38 11.57 -4.02
C TYR A 242 1.52 10.36 -3.09
N PRO A 243 0.42 9.83 -2.52
CA PRO A 243 0.47 8.69 -1.63
C PRO A 243 0.95 7.43 -2.34
N ARG A 244 1.79 6.67 -1.67
CA ARG A 244 2.41 5.45 -2.24
C ARG A 244 2.60 4.37 -1.21
N TYR A 245 2.32 3.13 -1.57
CA TYR A 245 2.54 1.93 -0.75
C TYR A 245 4.04 1.69 -0.56
N CYS A 246 4.54 1.84 0.67
CA CYS A 246 5.94 1.63 0.98
C CYS A 246 6.25 0.15 1.26
N THR A 247 7.44 -0.30 0.86
CA THR A 247 7.87 -1.70 0.97
C THR A 247 9.16 -1.84 1.78
N MET A 248 9.38 -3.03 2.35
CA MET A 248 10.55 -3.38 3.16
C MET A 248 11.82 -3.50 2.33
#